data_AF-A0A3N6Q2W9-F1
#
_entry.id   AF-A0A3N6Q2W9-F1
#
_cell.length_a   1.000
_cell.length_b   1.000
_cell.length_c   1.000
_cell.angle_alpha   90.00
_cell.angle_beta   90.00
_cell.angle_gamma   90.00
#
_symmetry.space_group_name_H-M   'P 1'
#
loop_
_entity.id
_entity.type
_entity.pdbx_description
1 polymer ?
#
loop_
_entity_poly.entity_id
_entity_poly.type
_entity_poly.pdbx_seq_one_letter_code
_entity_poly.pdbx_strand_id
1 'polypeptide(L)' 'MPIILLTAKDDQNTRREGFDLGADQYLSKPFDTQELHARIKSVVQQSLRLQEKYSKAIYLKPKD' A
#
# COMPACT_ATOMS: atom_id res chain seq x y z
N MET A 1 -2.80 1.13 -8.26
CA MET A 1 -3.69 1.73 -7.26
C MET A 1 -3.43 1.04 -5.94
N PRO A 2 -3.33 1.75 -4.81
CA PRO A 2 -3.10 1.13 -3.51
C PRO A 2 -4.31 0.34 -2.98
N ILE A 3 -4.07 -0.80 -2.34
CA ILE A 3 -5.10 -1.70 -1.79
C ILE A 3 -4.77 -2.09 -0.35
N ILE A 4 -5.76 -1.97 0.54
CA ILE A 4 -5.70 -2.45 1.93
C ILE A 4 -6.77 -3.53 2.12
N LEU A 5 -6.36 -4.74 2.50
CA LEU A 5 -7.28 -5.83 2.85
C LEU A 5 -7.75 -5.70 4.29
N LEU A 6 -9.08 -5.61 4.50
CA LEU A 6 -9.73 -5.62 5.81
C LEU A 6 -10.54 -6.91 5.97
N THR A 7 -10.16 -7.77 6.91
CA THR A 7 -10.72 -9.14 6.98
C THR A 7 -10.77 -9.67 8.40
N ALA A 8 -11.69 -10.59 8.71
CA ALA A 8 -11.71 -11.26 10.02
C ALA A 8 -10.69 -12.41 10.12
N LYS A 9 -10.10 -12.82 8.99
CA LYS A 9 -9.06 -13.85 8.97
C LYS A 9 -7.74 -13.25 9.45
N ASP A 10 -7.17 -13.77 10.53
CA ASP A 10 -5.95 -13.25 11.17
C ASP A 10 -4.78 -14.23 11.13
N ASP A 11 -4.96 -15.40 10.51
CA ASP A 11 -3.90 -16.39 10.39
C ASP A 11 -2.81 -15.95 9.40
N GLN A 12 -1.60 -16.46 9.64
CA GLN A 12 -0.40 -16.10 8.87
C GLN A 12 -0.48 -16.54 7.40
N ASN A 13 -1.19 -17.62 7.09
CA ASN A 13 -1.30 -18.12 5.71
C ASN A 13 -2.18 -17.19 4.89
N THR A 14 -3.37 -16.83 5.40
CA THR A 14 -4.25 -15.89 4.71
C THR A 14 -3.59 -14.52 4.54
N ARG A 15 -2.83 -14.07 5.55
CA ARG A 15 -2.10 -12.80 5.45
C ARG A 15 -1.05 -12.83 4.34
N ARG A 16 -0.27 -13.92 4.24
CA ARG A 16 0.70 -14.11 3.15
C ARG A 16 0.02 -14.14 1.79
N GLU A 17 -1.04 -14.94 1.66
CA GLU A 17 -1.83 -15.03 0.43
C GLU A 17 -2.36 -13.66 -0.01
N GLY A 18 -2.88 -12.86 0.93
CA GLY A 18 -3.34 -11.50 0.64
C GLY A 18 -2.24 -10.59 0.06
N PHE A 19 -1.00 -10.73 0.54
CA PHE A 19 0.14 -10.00 -0.02
C PHE A 19 0.57 -10.54 -1.39
N ASP A 20 0.61 -11.87 -1.56
CA ASP A 20 0.95 -12.50 -2.84
C ASP A 20 -0.05 -12.14 -3.95
N LEU A 21 -1.32 -11.93 -3.59
CA LEU A 21 -2.38 -11.45 -4.47
C LEU A 21 -2.30 -9.93 -4.76
N GLY A 22 -1.33 -9.22 -4.19
CA GLY A 22 -1.02 -7.84 -4.54
C GLY A 22 -1.62 -6.78 -3.61
N ALA A 23 -2.02 -7.13 -2.39
CA ALA A 23 -2.37 -6.10 -1.40
C ALA A 23 -1.12 -5.36 -0.89
N ASP A 24 -1.22 -4.04 -0.72
CA ASP A 24 -0.14 -3.25 -0.13
C ASP A 24 -0.14 -3.34 1.40
N GLN A 25 -1.32 -3.54 1.98
CA GLN A 25 -1.53 -3.70 3.42
C GLN A 25 -2.60 -4.74 3.72
N TYR A 26 -2.49 -5.35 4.89
CA TYR A 26 -3.45 -6.30 5.43
C TYR A 26 -3.72 -5.93 6.90
N LEU A 27 -4.98 -5.84 7.28
CA LEU A 27 -5.42 -5.53 8.64
C LEU A 27 -6.60 -6.43 9.03
N SER A 28 -6.42 -7.20 10.10
CA SER A 28 -7.46 -8.08 10.62
C SER A 28 -8.46 -7.33 11.50
N LYS A 29 -9.72 -7.77 11.52
CA LYS A 29 -10.78 -7.27 12.41
C LYS A 29 -10.85 -8.13 13.69
N PRO A 30 -11.17 -7.53 14.85
CA PRO A 30 -11.33 -6.09 15.08
C PRO A 30 -9.99 -5.35 15.04
N PHE A 31 -9.98 -4.12 14.54
CA PHE A 31 -8.78 -3.28 14.48
C PHE A 31 -8.99 -1.94 15.18
N ASP A 32 -7.88 -1.32 15.56
CA ASP A 32 -7.88 0.05 16.06
C ASP A 32 -8.03 1.05 14.89
N THR A 33 -8.85 2.08 15.08
CA THR A 33 -9.11 3.07 14.01
C THR A 33 -7.89 3.95 13.74
N GLN A 34 -7.06 4.24 14.75
CA GLN A 34 -5.81 4.96 14.57
C GLN A 34 -4.81 4.12 13.78
N GLU A 35 -4.76 2.80 14.01
CA GLU A 35 -3.95 1.88 13.22
C GLU A 35 -4.36 1.92 11.73
N LEU A 36 -5.66 1.83 11.45
CA LEU A 36 -6.17 1.94 10.08
C LEU A 36 -5.79 3.29 9.45
N HIS A 37 -5.96 4.39 10.18
CA HIS A 37 -5.60 5.73 9.72
C HIS A 37 -4.10 5.85 9.40
N ALA A 38 -3.24 5.31 10.26
CA ALA A 38 -1.80 5.31 10.05
C ALA A 38 -1.41 4.51 8.79
N ARG A 39 -2.02 3.34 8.59
CA ARG A 39 -1.81 2.50 7.38
C ARG A 39 -2.26 3.22 6.11
N ILE A 40 -3.44 3.83 6.11
CA ILE A 40 -3.95 4.63 4.98
C ILE A 40 -2.97 5.76 4.65
N LYS A 41 -2.54 6.53 5.66
CA LYS A 41 -1.58 7.62 5.47
C LYS A 41 -0.28 7.14 4.86
N SER A 42 0.27 6.03 5.35
CA SER A 42 1.50 5.42 4.83
C SER A 42 1.38 5.04 3.36
N VAL A 43 0.29 4.36 2.99
CA VAL A 43 0.03 3.86 1.64
C VAL A 43 -0.19 5.00 0.64
N VAL A 44 -0.93 6.04 1.03
CA VAL A 44 -1.13 7.24 0.19
C VAL A 44 0.20 7.97 -0.02
N GLN A 45 1.00 8.15 1.03
CA GLN A 45 2.31 8.79 0.91
C GLN A 45 3.26 7.99 0.00
N GLN A 46 3.22 6.67 0.06
CA GLN A 46 4.00 5.82 -0.85
C GLN A 46 3.56 5.99 -2.31
N SER A 47 2.25 6.06 -2.55
CA SER A 47 1.69 6.26 -3.89
C SER A 47 2.12 7.62 -4.48
N LEU A 48 2.06 8.69 -3.68
CA LEU A 48 2.51 10.02 -4.08
C LEU A 48 4.01 10.07 -4.40
N ARG A 49 4.85 9.44 -3.56
CA ARG A 49 6.30 9.36 -3.82
C ARG A 49 6.62 8.64 -5.14
N LEU A 50 5.90 7.56 -5.44
CA LEU A 50 6.06 6.85 -6.71
C LEU A 50 5.63 7.72 -7.89
N GLN A 51 4.50 8.40 -7.79
CA GLN A 51 4.02 9.34 -8.81
C GLN A 51 5.05 10.45 -9.08
N GLU A 52 5.61 11.06 -8.04
CA GLU A 52 6.67 12.07 -8.15
C GLU A 52 7.92 11.50 -8.83
N LYS A 53 8.34 10.29 -8.45
CA LYS A 53 9.52 9.64 -9.03
C LYS A 53 9.34 9.41 -10.53
N TYR A 54 8.20 8.87 -10.96
CA TYR A 54 7.93 8.64 -12.38
C TYR A 54 7.75 9.93 -13.15
N SER A 55 7.09 10.94 -12.56
CA SER A 55 6.99 12.29 -13.14
C SER A 55 8.38 12.85 -13.42
N LYS A 56 9.26 12.92 -12.40
CA LYS A 56 10.64 13.41 -12.58
C LYS A 56 11.45 12.58 -13.58
N ALA A 57 11.31 11.25 -13.57
CA ALA A 57 12.02 10.37 -14.51
C ALA A 57 11.61 10.60 -15.97
N ILE A 58 10.33 10.90 -16.23
CA ILE A 58 9.83 11.25 -17.56
C ILE A 58 10.41 12.59 -18.03
N TYR A 59 10.57 13.57 -17.13
CA TYR A 59 11.19 14.86 -17.47
C TYR A 59 12.72 14.85 -17.53
N LEU A 60 13.40 13.75 -17.15
CA LEU A 60 14.87 13.63 -17.14
C LEU A 60 15.44 12.91 -18.39
N LYS A 61 14.59 12.47 -19.33
CA LYS A 61 15.01 12.15 -20.71
C LYS A 61 14.38 13.20 -21.62
N PRO A 62 15.14 14.11 -22.27
CA PRO A 62 16.31 13.79 -23.07
C PRO A 62 17.51 14.74 -22.88
N LYS A 63 18.73 14.21 -23.05
CA LYS A 63 19.86 14.99 -23.57
C LYS A 63 20.64 14.05 -24.50
N ASP A 64 20.79 14.50 -25.74
CA ASP A 64 21.58 13.84 -26.79
C ASP A 64 23.00 13.50 -26.32
#